data_AF-A0A9D8YN87-F1
#
_entry.id   AF-A0A9D8YN87-F1
#
_cell.length_a   1.000
_cell.length_b   1.000
_cell.length_c   1.000
_cell.angle_alpha   90.00
_cell.angle_beta   90.00
_cell.angle_gamma   90.00
#
_symmetry.space_group_name_H-M   'P 1'
#
loop_
_entity.id
_entity.type
_entity.pdbx_description
1 polymer ?
#
loop_
_entity_poly.entity_id
_entity_poly.type
_entity_poly.pdbx_seq_one_letter_code
_entity_poly.pdbx_strand_id
1 'polypeptide(L)' 'MTEALLDLESSVIIEPGECKSGRILKGQSLRVVDVEGGQVGDFVSLNADDPTEYLDCTYTNWLCNPPIFNRGSS' A
#
# COMPACT_ATOMS: atom_id res chain seq x y z
N MET A 1 -7.69 19.94 11.94
CA MET A 1 -7.93 18.60 11.42
C MET A 1 -6.95 17.70 12.15
N THR A 2 -7.41 16.90 13.11
CA THR A 2 -6.54 16.11 13.99
C THR A 2 -6.08 14.87 13.25
N GLU A 3 -4.79 14.82 12.90
CA GLU A 3 -4.08 13.63 12.44
C GLU A 3 -4.18 12.58 13.55
N ALA A 4 -5.03 11.57 13.37
CA ALA A 4 -4.96 10.38 14.19
C ALA A 4 -3.68 9.65 13.79
N LEU A 5 -2.58 9.94 14.48
CA LEU A 5 -1.44 9.03 14.53
C LEU A 5 -1.99 7.69 15.03
N LEU A 6 -2.02 6.70 14.14
CA LEU A 6 -2.31 5.33 14.52
C LEU A 6 -1.19 4.88 15.45
N ASP A 7 -1.48 4.94 16.75
CA ASP A 7 -0.61 4.43 17.79
C ASP A 7 -0.42 2.93 17.57
N LEU A 8 0.78 2.43 17.87
CA LEU A 8 1.36 1.15 17.41
C LEU A 8 0.58 -0.13 17.83
N GLU A 9 -0.57 -0.01 18.49
CA GLU A 9 -1.50 -1.10 18.82
C GLU A 9 -2.99 -0.75 18.55
N SER A 10 -3.30 0.18 17.66
CA SER A 10 -4.68 0.54 17.31
C SER A 10 -5.10 -0.07 15.96
N SER A 11 -5.83 -1.17 15.99
CA SER A 11 -6.57 -1.63 14.80
C SER A 11 -7.70 -0.63 14.50
N VAL A 12 -7.87 -0.28 13.23
CA VAL A 12 -8.98 0.58 12.77
C VAL A 12 -9.84 -0.17 11.78
N ILE A 13 -11.16 -0.03 11.89
CA ILE A 13 -12.12 -0.49 10.88
C ILE A 13 -12.36 0.63 9.88
N ILE A 14 -12.24 0.30 8.60
CA ILE A 14 -12.59 1.19 7.49
C ILE A 14 -13.97 0.76 7.02
N GLU A 15 -14.97 1.64 7.19
CA GLU A 15 -16.34 1.36 6.77
C GLU A 15 -16.45 1.29 5.23
N PRO A 16 -17.44 0.57 4.69
CA PRO A 16 -17.64 0.49 3.25
C PRO A 16 -17.79 1.86 2.59
N GLY A 17 -17.02 2.11 1.53
CA GLY A 17 -17.02 3.38 0.80
C GLY A 17 -16.19 4.50 1.44
N GLU A 18 -15.59 4.25 2.60
CA GLU A 18 -14.71 5.21 3.28
C GLU A 18 -13.23 4.95 2.97
N CYS A 19 -12.38 5.91 3.35
CA CYS A 19 -10.93 5.76 3.28
C CYS A 19 -10.24 6.17 4.58
N LYS A 20 -9.02 5.68 4.78
CA LYS A 20 -8.12 6.10 5.85
C LYS A 20 -6.71 6.28 5.32
N SER A 21 -5.99 7.21 5.93
CA SER A 21 -4.57 7.43 5.74
C SER A 21 -3.85 7.37 7.08
N GLY A 22 -2.55 7.11 7.04
CA GLY A 22 -1.70 7.09 8.22
C GLY A 22 -0.23 7.04 7.84
N ARG A 23 0.65 7.37 8.80
CA ARG A 23 2.10 7.30 8.62
C ARG A 23 2.62 5.99 9.21
N ILE A 24 3.38 5.25 8.41
CA ILE A 24 4.15 4.09 8.85
C ILE A 24 5.63 4.47 8.86
N LEU A 25 6.28 4.34 10.02
CA LEU A 25 7.70 4.61 10.16
C LEU A 25 8.53 3.45 9.61
N LYS A 26 9.77 3.75 9.21
CA LYS A 26 10.72 2.74 8.72
C LYS A 26 10.86 1.61 9.75
N GLY A 27 10.66 0.37 9.30
CA GLY A 27 10.74 -0.84 10.13
C GLY A 27 9.41 -1.28 10.76
N GLN A 28 8.35 -0.47 10.68
CA GLN A 28 7.00 -0.87 11.09
C GLN A 28 6.30 -1.67 9.98
N SER A 29 5.22 -2.36 10.33
CA SER A 29 4.41 -3.16 9.41
C SER A 29 2.95 -2.75 9.49
N LEU A 30 2.28 -2.72 8.32
CA LEU A 30 0.84 -2.53 8.19
C LEU A 30 0.19 -3.87 7.83
N ARG A 31 -0.91 -4.22 8.49
CA ARG A 31 -1.75 -5.37 8.15
C ARG A 31 -3.13 -4.87 7.70
N VAL A 32 -3.49 -5.17 6.46
CA VAL A 32 -4.83 -4.95 5.93
C VAL A 32 -5.56 -6.29 5.93
N VAL A 33 -6.76 -6.32 6.50
CA VAL A 33 -7.58 -7.54 6.63
C VAL A 33 -8.95 -7.24 6.04
N ASP A 34 -9.37 -8.05 5.07
CA ASP A 34 -10.78 -8.13 4.69
C ASP A 34 -11.50 -8.95 5.78
N VAL A 35 -12.20 -8.24 6.67
CA VAL A 35 -12.73 -8.80 7.93
C VAL A 35 -13.89 -9.76 7.66
N GLU A 36 -14.76 -9.42 6.71
CA GLU A 36 -15.98 -10.17 6.40
C GLU A 36 -15.88 -10.95 5.09
N GLY A 37 -14.95 -10.59 4.21
CA GLY A 37 -14.76 -11.23 2.91
C GLY A 37 -15.51 -10.49 1.79
N GLY A 38 -14.93 -10.54 0.59
CA GLY A 38 -15.55 -10.02 -0.64
C GLY A 38 -15.32 -8.53 -0.88
N GLN A 39 -14.54 -7.87 -0.03
CA GLN A 39 -14.20 -6.45 -0.20
C GLN A 39 -12.88 -6.31 -0.97
N VAL A 40 -12.89 -5.44 -1.97
CA VAL A 40 -11.66 -4.92 -2.58
C VAL A 40 -11.36 -3.52 -2.02
N GLY A 41 -10.09 -3.17 -1.96
CA GLY A 41 -9.65 -1.85 -1.51
C GLY A 41 -8.48 -1.36 -2.34
N ASP A 42 -8.51 -0.07 -2.67
CA ASP A 42 -7.38 0.59 -3.30
C ASP A 42 -6.31 0.88 -2.26
N PHE A 43 -5.06 0.54 -2.57
CA PHE A 43 -3.90 0.81 -1.72
C PHE A 43 -2.94 1.76 -2.41
N VAL A 44 -2.61 2.86 -1.73
CA VAL A 44 -1.65 3.85 -2.18
C VAL A 44 -0.67 4.13 -1.05
N SER A 45 0.61 4.22 -1.37
CA SER A 45 1.63 4.67 -0.44
C SER A 45 2.57 5.68 -1.10
N LEU A 46 2.99 6.67 -0.32
CA LEU A 46 3.92 7.71 -0.71
C LEU A 46 4.99 7.89 0.36
N ASN A 47 6.17 8.36 -0.04
CA ASN A 47 7.19 8.76 0.92
C ASN A 47 6.65 9.96 1.73
N ALA A 48 6.62 9.81 3.05
CA ALA A 48 6.05 10.81 3.94
C ALA A 48 6.78 12.16 3.88
N ASP A 49 8.05 12.15 3.51
CA ASP A 49 8.89 13.35 3.42
C ASP A 49 9.05 13.84 1.95
N ASP A 50 8.61 13.05 0.96
CA ASP A 50 8.56 13.42 -0.46
C ASP A 50 7.34 12.79 -1.18
N PRO A 51 6.20 13.51 -1.26
CA PRO A 51 4.99 12.98 -1.90
C PRO A 51 5.11 12.73 -3.41
N THR A 52 6.19 13.18 -4.06
CA THR A 52 6.44 12.89 -5.48
C THR A 52 7.01 11.48 -5.69
N GLU A 53 7.51 10.84 -4.63
CA GLU A 53 7.90 9.44 -4.60
C GLU A 53 6.75 8.60 -4.03
N TYR A 54 6.22 7.68 -4.84
CA TYR A 54 5.06 6.86 -4.50
C TYR A 54 5.18 5.43 -5.05
N LEU A 55 4.34 4.54 -4.53
CA LEU A 55 4.22 3.17 -5.03
C LEU A 55 3.76 3.19 -6.50
N ASP A 56 4.64 2.78 -7.40
CA ASP A 56 4.32 2.66 -8.82
C ASP A 56 4.03 1.20 -9.20
N CYS A 57 2.76 0.92 -9.51
CA CYS A 57 2.31 -0.41 -9.93
C CYS A 57 2.88 -0.86 -11.29
N THR A 58 3.22 0.07 -12.18
CA THR A 58 3.83 -0.24 -13.49
C THR A 58 5.23 -0.77 -13.29
N TYR A 59 6.06 -0.06 -12.51
CA TYR A 59 7.41 -0.52 -12.19
C TYR A 59 7.40 -1.79 -11.34
N THR A 60 6.47 -1.88 -10.37
CA THR A 60 6.29 -3.10 -9.57
C THR A 60 5.99 -4.31 -10.47
N ASN A 61 5.04 -4.18 -11.39
CA ASN A 61 4.70 -5.24 -12.33
C ASN A 61 5.88 -5.59 -13.26
N TRP A 62 6.58 -4.59 -13.78
CA TRP A 62 7.75 -4.83 -14.65
C TRP A 62 8.88 -5.59 -13.95
N LEU A 63 9.13 -5.31 -12.66
CA LEU A 63 10.16 -6.00 -11.88
C LEU A 63 9.73 -7.40 -11.43
N CYS A 64 8.48 -7.56 -11.01
CA CYS A 64 7.97 -8.84 -10.50
C CYS A 64 7.55 -9.82 -11.60
N ASN A 65 7.16 -9.31 -12.76
CA ASN A 65 6.75 -10.09 -13.93
C ASN A 65 7.45 -9.55 -15.19
N PRO A 66 8.78 -9.73 -15.29
CA PRO A 66 9.53 -9.18 -16.40
C PRO A 66 9.03 -9.74 -17.74
N PRO A 67 8.81 -8.89 -18.75
CA PRO A 67 8.38 -9.36 -20.06
C PRO A 67 9.39 -10.37 -20.62
N ILE A 68 8.87 -11.42 -21.27
CA ILE A 68 9.61 -12.59 -21.76
C ILE A 68 10.68 -12.22 -22.81
N PHE A 69 10.68 -10.98 -23.31
CA PHE A 69 11.63 -10.44 -24.29
C PHE A 69 13.11 -10.51 -23.87
N ASN A 70 13.44 -10.86 -22.63
CA ASN A 70 14.82 -11.05 -22.17
C ASN A 70 15.24 -12.52 -21.94
N ARG A 71 14.47 -13.49 -22.44
CA ARG A 71 14.96 -14.88 -22.59
C ARG A 71 15.54 -15.02 -23.99
N GLY A 72 16.86 -14.82 -24.09
CA GLY A 72 17.60 -14.93 -25.34
C GLY A 72 17.14 -16.14 -26.15
N SER A 73 16.82 -15.91 -27.42
CA SER A 73 16.67 -16.95 -28.42
C SER A 73 18.02 -17.66 -28.59
N SER A 74 18.20 -18.76 -27.85
CA SER A 74 19.23 -19.77 -28.08
C SER A 74 18.78 -20.78 -29.12
#